data_AF-A0A1H6E6G8-F1
#
_entry.id   AF-A0A1H6E6G8-F1
#
_cell.length_a   1.000
_cell.length_b   1.000
_cell.length_c   1.000
_cell.angle_alpha   90.00
_cell.angle_beta   90.00
_cell.angle_gamma   90.00
#
_symmetry.space_group_name_H-M   'P 1'
#
loop_
_entity.id
_entity.type
_entity.pdbx_description
1 polymer ?
#
loop_
_entity_poly.entity_id
_entity_poly.type
_entity_poly.pdbx_seq_one_letter_code
_entity_poly.pdbx_strand_id
1 'polypeptide(L)'
;MANWRDKITVAPPWAYFLLTCAFCGPSFGVLMWLLMPQADAWSALAGGVAFGVGFPAFITSSVVRERRRLRETAGDLSRQDLLALARAVRVGEPPADPALDRPLLAMLERRRTQLESAARSNPWIFGALAAVGLLRAFTEGEPRVYAGTAVLLVLLIVSLKLLSMRRTRLERLEQQISAREERPATQPEG
;
A
#
# COMPACT_ATOMS: atom_id res chain seq x y z
N MET A 1 19.63 -12.94 -8.93
CA MET A 1 19.66 -12.20 -7.64
C MET A 1 18.23 -12.02 -7.16
N ALA A 2 17.89 -12.46 -5.94
CA ALA A 2 16.53 -12.31 -5.41
C ALA A 2 16.16 -10.82 -5.31
N ASN A 3 15.05 -10.42 -5.93
CA ASN A 3 14.58 -9.05 -5.94
C ASN A 3 14.29 -8.60 -4.49
N TRP A 4 14.80 -7.43 -4.08
CA TRP A 4 14.59 -6.91 -2.72
C TRP A 4 13.10 -6.86 -2.34
N ARG A 5 12.22 -6.68 -3.32
CA ARG A 5 10.76 -6.68 -3.14
C ARG A 5 10.22 -8.04 -2.71
N ASP A 6 10.81 -9.12 -3.21
CA ASP A 6 10.44 -10.48 -2.80
C ASP A 6 10.84 -10.71 -1.35
N LYS A 7 12.03 -10.21 -0.96
CA LYS A 7 12.52 -10.27 0.43
C LYS A 7 11.58 -9.56 1.41
N ILE A 8 11.03 -8.39 1.05
CA ILE A 8 10.04 -7.68 1.89
C ILE A 8 8.74 -8.48 2.03
N THR A 9 8.32 -9.15 0.95
CA THR A 9 7.05 -9.90 0.95
C THR A 9 7.11 -11.07 1.94
N VAL A 10 8.27 -11.72 2.06
CA VAL A 10 8.51 -12.81 3.02
C VAL A 10 9.14 -12.36 4.32
N ALA A 11 9.38 -11.06 4.50
CA ALA A 11 10.02 -10.55 5.71
C ALA A 11 9.15 -10.84 6.94
N PRO A 12 9.78 -11.15 8.08
CA PRO A 12 9.06 -11.28 9.34
C PRO A 12 8.42 -9.92 9.71
N PRO A 13 7.26 -9.91 10.40
CA PRO A 13 6.53 -8.67 10.68
C PRO A 13 7.35 -7.60 11.39
N TRP A 14 8.25 -8.01 12.30
CA TRP A 14 9.13 -7.09 13.02
C TRP A 14 10.08 -6.33 12.08
N ALA A 15 10.59 -6.98 11.02
CA ALA A 15 11.49 -6.33 10.07
C ALA A 15 10.74 -5.31 9.21
N TYR A 16 9.51 -5.64 8.81
CA TYR A 16 8.63 -4.71 8.10
C TYR A 16 8.24 -3.51 8.97
N PHE A 17 7.96 -3.74 10.26
CA PHE A 17 7.70 -2.69 11.23
C PHE A 17 8.90 -1.73 11.34
N LEU A 18 10.10 -2.25 11.61
CA LEU A 18 11.30 -1.44 11.75
C LEU A 18 11.61 -0.62 10.49
N LEU A 19 11.48 -1.24 9.31
CA LEU A 19 11.67 -0.54 8.04
C LEU A 19 10.67 0.62 7.88
N THR A 20 9.42 0.40 8.27
CA THR A 20 8.36 1.40 8.15
C THR A 20 8.54 2.49 9.20
N CYS A 21 8.99 2.19 10.42
CA CYS A 21 9.37 3.17 11.44
C CYS A 21 10.51 4.06 10.96
N ALA A 22 11.57 3.45 10.42
CA ALA A 22 12.74 4.17 9.91
C ALA A 22 12.40 5.14 8.77
N PHE A 23 11.38 4.81 7.96
CA PHE A 23 10.91 5.68 6.89
C PHE A 23 9.87 6.71 7.36
N CYS A 24 8.78 6.26 7.99
CA CYS A 24 7.65 7.12 8.35
C CYS A 24 7.98 8.12 9.46
N GLY A 25 8.80 7.75 10.46
CA GLY A 25 9.13 8.63 11.59
C GLY A 25 9.82 9.92 11.14
N PRO A 26 10.99 9.83 10.47
CA PRO A 26 11.69 11.01 9.97
C PRO A 26 10.87 11.82 8.97
N SER A 27 10.17 11.16 8.03
CA SER A 27 9.32 11.87 7.06
C SER A 27 8.21 12.66 7.74
N PHE A 28 7.58 12.10 8.78
CA PHE A 28 6.54 12.80 9.52
C PHE A 28 7.11 13.91 10.41
N GLY A 29 8.29 13.70 11.02
CA GLY A 29 8.99 14.75 11.76
C GLY A 29 9.30 15.97 10.89
N VAL A 30 9.83 15.75 9.67
CA VAL A 30 10.06 16.83 8.69
C VAL A 30 8.75 17.50 8.30
N LEU A 31 7.70 16.72 8.04
CA LEU A 31 6.39 17.26 7.68
C LEU A 31 5.80 18.13 8.80
N MET A 32 5.88 17.68 10.05
CA MET A 32 5.44 18.44 11.22
C MET A 32 6.24 19.72 11.38
N TRP A 33 7.55 19.67 11.22
CA TRP A 33 8.41 20.86 11.26
C TRP A 33 8.06 21.89 10.18
N LEU A 34 7.66 21.44 8.98
CA LEU A 34 7.21 22.32 7.91
C LEU A 34 5.82 22.91 8.16
N LEU A 35 4.90 22.12 8.74
CA LEU A 35 3.50 22.52 8.96
C LEU A 35 3.26 23.26 10.28
N MET A 36 4.20 23.17 11.22
CA MET A 36 4.12 23.79 12.54
C MET A 36 5.38 24.62 12.80
N PRO A 37 5.51 25.81 12.18
CA PRO A 37 6.72 26.62 12.32
C PRO A 37 7.00 27.10 13.75
N GLN A 38 5.96 27.11 14.58
CA GLN A 38 5.99 27.55 15.97
C GLN A 38 6.24 26.40 16.96
N ALA A 39 6.27 25.16 16.47
CA ALA A 39 6.61 24.00 17.29
C ALA A 39 8.10 24.04 17.64
N ASP A 40 8.41 23.94 18.92
CA ASP A 40 9.78 23.72 19.36
C ASP A 40 10.31 22.38 18.81
N ALA A 41 11.63 22.25 18.69
CA ALA A 41 12.24 21.05 18.12
C ALA A 41 11.85 19.77 18.87
N TRP A 42 11.56 19.86 20.17
CA TRP A 42 11.18 18.73 20.99
C TRP A 42 9.75 18.26 20.69
N SER A 43 8.78 19.17 20.55
CA SER A 43 7.42 18.77 20.16
C SER A 43 7.36 18.19 18.74
N ALA A 44 8.13 18.74 17.80
CA ALA A 44 8.25 18.16 16.45
C ALA A 44 8.87 16.75 16.48
N LEU A 45 9.92 16.55 17.28
CA LEU A 45 10.55 15.25 17.49
C LEU A 45 9.57 14.25 18.13
N ALA A 46 8.88 14.67 19.20
CA ALA A 46 7.91 13.84 19.93
C ALA A 46 6.76 13.42 19.01
N GLY A 47 6.22 14.34 18.20
CA GLY A 47 5.21 14.03 17.19
C GLY A 47 5.73 13.08 16.12
N GLY A 48 6.96 13.29 15.64
CA GLY A 48 7.64 12.40 14.71
C GLY A 48 7.82 10.97 15.23
N VAL A 49 8.24 10.82 16.49
CA VAL A 49 8.40 9.51 17.15
C VAL A 49 7.05 8.84 17.40
N ALA A 50 6.08 9.58 17.96
CA ALA A 50 4.75 9.04 18.24
C ALA A 50 4.08 8.51 16.98
N PHE A 51 4.09 9.29 15.89
CA PHE A 51 3.56 8.85 14.60
C PHE A 51 4.44 7.75 13.98
N GLY A 52 5.76 7.90 14.06
CA GLY A 52 6.75 6.96 13.54
C GLY A 52 6.72 5.58 14.18
N VAL A 53 6.10 5.42 15.36
CA VAL A 53 5.86 4.12 15.99
C VAL A 53 4.40 3.68 15.82
N GLY A 54 3.45 4.60 16.11
CA GLY A 54 2.03 4.28 16.11
C GLY A 54 1.49 3.88 14.74
N PHE A 55 1.82 4.64 13.69
CA PHE A 55 1.35 4.34 12.34
C PHE A 55 1.94 3.03 11.80
N PRO A 56 3.26 2.77 11.89
CA PRO A 56 3.82 1.48 11.50
C PRO A 56 3.30 0.29 12.31
N ALA A 57 3.01 0.46 13.61
CA ALA A 57 2.40 -0.59 14.42
C ALA A 57 1.00 -0.94 13.91
N PHE A 58 0.19 0.08 13.57
CA PHE A 58 -1.13 -0.11 12.98
C PHE A 58 -1.08 -0.80 11.60
N ILE A 59 -0.18 -0.36 10.72
CA ILE A 59 -0.03 -0.99 9.40
C ILE A 59 0.47 -2.43 9.53
N THR A 60 1.48 -2.67 10.37
CA THR A 60 2.04 -4.01 10.57
C THR A 60 1.02 -4.96 11.16
N SER A 61 0.23 -4.53 12.16
CA SER A 61 -0.83 -5.36 12.74
C SER A 61 -1.90 -5.71 11.72
N SER A 62 -2.30 -4.74 10.88
CA SER A 62 -3.23 -4.97 9.77
C SER A 62 -2.67 -5.96 8.75
N VAL A 63 -1.40 -5.85 8.37
CA VAL A 63 -0.72 -6.80 7.47
C VAL A 63 -0.64 -8.20 8.08
N VAL A 64 -0.34 -8.32 9.37
CA VAL A 64 -0.30 -9.62 10.07
C VAL A 64 -1.68 -10.25 10.11
N ARG A 65 -2.71 -9.47 10.45
CA ARG A 65 -4.10 -9.94 10.44
C ARG A 65 -4.52 -10.42 9.07
N GLU A 66 -4.16 -9.69 8.02
CA GLU A 66 -4.46 -10.05 6.64
C GLU A 66 -3.72 -11.32 6.20
N ARG A 67 -2.44 -11.46 6.56
CA ARG A 67 -1.66 -12.69 6.30
C ARG A 67 -2.27 -13.90 7.00
N ARG A 68 -2.78 -13.75 8.22
CA ARG A 68 -3.49 -14.82 8.95
C ARG A 68 -4.77 -15.22 8.23
N ARG A 69 -5.62 -14.24 7.90
CA ARG A 69 -6.87 -14.47 7.15
C ARG A 69 -6.64 -15.09 5.78
N LEU A 70 -5.55 -14.75 5.11
CA LEU A 70 -5.20 -15.35 3.83
C LEU A 70 -4.84 -16.82 3.98
N ARG A 71 -4.03 -17.18 4.99
CA ARG A 71 -3.70 -18.57 5.31
C ARG A 71 -4.93 -19.38 5.69
N GLU A 72 -5.83 -18.81 6.48
CA GLU A 72 -7.08 -19.46 6.88
C GLU A 72 -7.96 -19.83 5.67
N THR A 73 -7.97 -19.02 4.62
CA THR A 73 -8.82 -19.25 3.44
C THR A 73 -8.16 -19.95 2.27
N ALA A 74 -6.85 -19.80 2.11
CA ALA A 74 -6.12 -20.42 1.01
C ALA A 74 -5.59 -21.83 1.36
N GLY A 75 -5.70 -22.24 2.63
CA GLY A 75 -5.07 -23.44 3.14
C GLY A 75 -3.55 -23.29 3.30
N ASP A 76 -2.86 -24.40 3.55
CA ASP A 76 -1.40 -24.45 3.62
C ASP A 76 -0.78 -24.42 2.21
N LEU A 77 -0.91 -23.27 1.53
CA LEU A 77 -0.13 -22.99 0.33
C LEU A 77 1.36 -23.00 0.68
N SER A 78 2.16 -23.59 -0.21
CA SER A 78 3.61 -23.57 -0.02
C SER A 78 4.15 -22.14 -0.07
N ARG A 79 5.33 -21.92 0.52
CA ARG A 79 5.99 -20.60 0.47
C ARG A 79 6.27 -20.16 -0.98
N GLN A 80 6.49 -21.11 -1.89
CA GLN A 80 6.74 -20.83 -3.30
C GLN A 80 5.46 -20.36 -4.01
N ASP A 81 4.31 -20.96 -3.71
CA ASP A 81 3.01 -20.56 -4.27
C ASP A 81 2.62 -19.16 -3.81
N LEU A 82 2.83 -18.85 -2.53
CA LEU A 82 2.60 -17.49 -2.00
C LEU A 82 3.48 -16.45 -2.69
N LEU A 83 4.73 -16.80 -3.02
CA LEU A 83 5.62 -15.93 -3.78
C LEU A 83 5.17 -15.78 -5.24
N ALA A 84 4.71 -16.86 -5.87
CA ALA A 84 4.17 -16.84 -7.23
C ALA A 84 2.92 -15.95 -7.31
N LEU A 85 1.96 -16.12 -6.38
CA LEU A 85 0.77 -15.29 -6.27
C LEU A 85 1.10 -13.81 -6.01
N ALA A 86 2.00 -13.54 -5.06
CA ALA A 86 2.43 -12.16 -4.78
C ALA A 86 3.14 -11.51 -5.98
N ARG A 87 3.92 -12.30 -6.72
CA ARG A 87 4.56 -11.85 -7.96
C ARG A 87 3.53 -11.58 -9.05
N ALA A 88 2.56 -12.47 -9.25
CA ALA A 88 1.49 -12.31 -10.22
C ALA A 88 0.71 -11.01 -9.99
N VAL A 89 0.27 -10.76 -8.75
CA VAL A 89 -0.43 -9.51 -8.36
C VAL A 89 0.45 -8.27 -8.58
N ARG A 90 1.77 -8.38 -8.35
CA ARG A 90 2.69 -7.24 -8.48
C ARG A 90 2.99 -6.89 -9.93
N VAL A 91 3.28 -7.92 -10.74
CA VAL A 91 3.68 -7.77 -12.15
C VAL A 91 2.45 -7.54 -13.03
N GLY A 92 1.31 -8.12 -12.66
CA GLY A 92 0.10 -8.14 -13.49
C GLY A 92 0.16 -9.23 -14.57
N GLU A 93 0.89 -10.31 -14.31
CA GLU A 93 0.99 -11.50 -15.17
C GLU A 93 0.43 -12.71 -14.42
N PRO A 94 -0.34 -13.59 -15.07
CA PRO A 94 -0.89 -14.77 -14.43
C PRO A 94 0.22 -15.76 -14.03
N PRO A 95 0.02 -16.54 -12.96
CA PRO A 95 0.97 -17.58 -12.57
C PRO A 95 1.07 -18.65 -13.67
N ALA A 96 2.27 -19.20 -13.82
CA ALA A 96 2.51 -20.27 -14.80
C ALA A 96 1.63 -21.50 -14.52
N ASP A 97 1.48 -21.85 -13.25
CA ASP A 97 0.64 -22.95 -12.78
C ASP A 97 -0.85 -22.56 -12.73
N PRO A 98 -1.73 -23.19 -13.54
CA PRO A 98 -3.17 -22.94 -13.52
C PRO A 98 -3.85 -23.36 -12.21
N ALA A 99 -3.25 -24.23 -11.40
CA ALA A 99 -3.83 -24.61 -10.10
C ALA A 99 -3.92 -23.41 -9.13
N LEU A 100 -3.13 -22.36 -9.38
CA LEU A 100 -3.09 -21.14 -8.57
C LEU A 100 -4.12 -20.08 -9.00
N ASP A 101 -4.87 -20.29 -10.09
CA ASP A 101 -5.80 -19.30 -10.62
C ASP A 101 -6.96 -19.02 -9.65
N ARG A 102 -7.53 -20.05 -9.01
CA ARG A 102 -8.59 -19.88 -7.98
C ARG A 102 -8.11 -19.12 -6.74
N PRO A 103 -6.99 -19.50 -6.08
CA PRO A 103 -6.42 -18.71 -4.98
C PRO A 103 -6.11 -17.27 -5.38
N LEU A 104 -5.64 -17.05 -6.62
CA LEU A 104 -5.35 -15.73 -7.13
C LEU A 104 -6.63 -14.87 -7.25
N LEU A 105 -7.71 -15.41 -7.85
CA LEU A 105 -8.99 -14.70 -7.94
C LEU A 105 -9.53 -14.29 -6.57
N ALA A 106 -9.48 -15.19 -5.58
CA ALA A 106 -9.87 -14.86 -4.20
C ALA A 106 -9.01 -13.74 -3.58
N MET A 107 -7.70 -13.70 -3.89
CA MET A 107 -6.82 -12.59 -3.49
C MET A 107 -7.17 -11.28 -4.21
N LEU A 108 -7.53 -11.34 -5.50
CA LEU A 108 -7.90 -10.16 -6.29
C LEU A 108 -9.20 -9.53 -5.78
N GLU A 109 -10.21 -10.34 -5.46
CA GLU A 109 -11.48 -9.86 -4.91
C GLU A 109 -11.28 -9.10 -3.59
N ARG A 110 -10.50 -9.67 -2.66
CA ARG A 110 -10.17 -8.98 -1.40
C ARG A 110 -9.41 -7.68 -1.62
N ARG A 111 -8.43 -7.70 -2.53
CA ARG A 111 -7.65 -6.50 -2.89
C ARG A 111 -8.55 -5.42 -3.46
N ARG A 112 -9.56 -5.79 -4.24
CA ARG A 112 -10.55 -4.86 -4.77
C ARG A 112 -11.33 -4.19 -3.65
N THR A 113 -11.88 -4.95 -2.70
CA THR A 113 -12.58 -4.37 -1.53
C THR A 113 -11.67 -3.45 -0.71
N GLN A 114 -10.40 -3.81 -0.52
CA GLN A 114 -9.42 -2.96 0.17
C GLN A 114 -9.14 -1.68 -0.60
N LEU A 115 -8.98 -1.75 -1.93
CA LEU A 115 -8.75 -0.59 -2.77
C LEU A 115 -9.98 0.32 -2.84
N GLU A 116 -11.19 -0.23 -2.83
CA GLU A 116 -12.43 0.54 -2.78
C GLU A 116 -12.56 1.27 -1.44
N SER A 117 -12.27 0.58 -0.33
CA SER A 117 -12.22 1.21 1.00
C SER A 117 -11.13 2.30 1.06
N ALA A 118 -9.93 2.02 0.57
CA ALA A 118 -8.83 2.99 0.55
C ALA A 118 -9.13 4.17 -0.39
N ALA A 119 -9.75 3.93 -1.54
CA ALA A 119 -10.16 4.99 -2.48
C ALA A 119 -11.27 5.86 -1.89
N ARG A 120 -12.12 5.31 -1.01
CA ARG A 120 -13.12 6.09 -0.29
C ARG A 120 -12.47 6.90 0.83
N SER A 121 -11.56 6.34 1.63
CA SER A 121 -11.04 7.00 2.84
C SER A 121 -9.82 7.90 2.60
N ASN A 122 -8.86 7.47 1.76
CA ASN A 122 -7.59 8.19 1.58
C ASN A 122 -7.75 9.64 1.08
N PRO A 123 -8.62 9.94 0.08
CA PRO A 123 -8.74 11.30 -0.42
C PRO A 123 -9.25 12.27 0.64
N TRP A 124 -10.14 11.80 1.53
CA TRP A 124 -10.64 12.63 2.63
C TRP A 124 -9.55 12.94 3.65
N ILE A 125 -8.72 11.96 4.03
CA ILE A 125 -7.64 12.18 5.01
C ILE A 125 -6.60 13.17 4.46
N PHE A 126 -6.08 12.91 3.26
CA PHE A 126 -5.07 13.79 2.66
C PHE A 126 -5.67 15.14 2.23
N GLY A 127 -6.92 15.16 1.76
CA GLY A 127 -7.63 16.38 1.40
C GLY A 127 -7.89 17.27 2.62
N ALA A 128 -8.32 16.71 3.75
CA ALA A 128 -8.50 17.44 5.00
C ALA A 128 -7.18 18.01 5.51
N LEU A 129 -6.10 17.21 5.52
CA LEU A 129 -4.77 17.68 5.92
C LEU A 129 -4.25 18.81 5.01
N ALA A 130 -4.44 18.68 3.70
CA ALA A 130 -4.07 19.72 2.75
C ALA A 130 -4.90 20.99 2.92
N ALA A 131 -6.21 20.86 3.19
CA ALA A 131 -7.08 22.00 3.46
C ALA A 131 -6.68 22.75 4.73
N VAL A 132 -6.34 22.03 5.80
CA VAL A 132 -5.79 22.63 7.04
C VAL A 132 -4.45 23.32 6.75
N GLY A 133 -3.57 22.70 5.98
CA GLY A 133 -2.31 23.29 5.55
C GLY A 133 -2.49 24.59 4.76
N LEU A 134 -3.41 24.60 3.79
CA LEU A 134 -3.77 25.80 3.03
C LEU A 134 -4.34 26.91 3.93
N LEU A 135 -5.27 26.57 4.82
CA LEU A 135 -5.85 27.53 5.75
C LEU A 135 -4.77 28.18 6.63
N ARG A 136 -3.81 27.39 7.13
CA ARG A 136 -2.66 27.93 7.87
C ARG A 136 -1.75 28.77 6.98
N ALA A 137 -1.48 28.34 5.75
CA ALA A 137 -0.66 29.10 4.82
C ALA A 137 -1.25 30.49 4.54
N PHE A 138 -2.57 30.59 4.37
CA PHE A 138 -3.26 31.86 4.17
C PHE A 138 -3.32 32.76 5.40
N THR A 139 -3.35 32.18 6.61
CA THR A 139 -3.48 32.95 7.86
C THR A 139 -2.13 33.39 8.42
N GLU A 140 -1.10 32.54 8.32
CA GLU A 140 0.24 32.81 8.87
C GLU A 140 1.20 33.39 7.83
N GLY A 141 0.95 33.17 6.53
CA GLY A 141 1.80 33.68 5.44
C GLY A 141 3.20 33.07 5.39
N GLU A 142 3.47 32.02 6.18
CA GLU A 142 4.80 31.46 6.30
C GLU A 142 5.18 30.55 5.12
N PRO A 143 6.34 30.78 4.46
CA PRO A 143 6.76 30.02 3.28
C PRO A 143 6.93 28.52 3.55
N ARG A 144 7.24 28.13 4.80
CA ARG A 144 7.39 26.73 5.20
C ARG A 144 6.07 25.96 5.14
N VAL A 145 4.97 26.62 5.51
CA VAL A 145 3.63 26.02 5.52
C VAL A 145 3.15 25.77 4.08
N TYR A 146 3.47 26.68 3.15
CA TYR A 146 3.23 26.46 1.71
C TYR A 146 4.00 25.23 1.19
N ALA A 147 5.27 25.08 1.58
CA ALA A 147 6.07 23.91 1.19
C ALA A 147 5.50 22.60 1.75
N GLY A 148 5.14 22.56 3.04
CA GLY A 148 4.52 21.39 3.66
C GLY A 148 3.18 21.02 3.00
N THR A 149 2.37 22.03 2.69
CA THR A 149 1.08 21.85 2.00
C THR A 149 1.27 21.33 0.57
N ALA A 150 2.26 21.84 -0.16
CA ALA A 150 2.61 21.34 -1.50
C ALA A 150 3.01 19.86 -1.45
N VAL A 151 3.80 19.45 -0.44
CA VAL A 151 4.15 18.04 -0.24
C VAL A 151 2.91 17.17 -0.01
N LEU A 152 1.96 17.61 0.83
CA LEU A 152 0.69 16.90 1.05
C LEU A 152 -0.13 16.75 -0.23
N LEU A 153 -0.23 17.80 -1.05
CA LEU A 153 -0.93 17.76 -2.34
C LEU A 153 -0.26 16.79 -3.32
N VAL A 154 1.07 16.78 -3.39
CA VAL A 154 1.82 15.83 -4.22
C VAL A 154 1.56 14.40 -3.74
N LEU A 155 1.60 14.14 -2.44
CA LEU A 155 1.29 12.82 -1.87
C LEU A 155 -0.15 12.39 -2.18
N LEU A 156 -1.12 13.30 -2.10
CA LEU A 156 -2.50 13.05 -2.49
C LEU A 156 -2.56 12.63 -3.97
N ILE A 157 -2.01 13.43 -4.89
CA ILE A 157 -2.01 13.14 -6.33
C ILE A 157 -1.33 11.81 -6.65
N VAL A 158 -0.15 11.57 -6.06
CA VAL A 158 0.59 10.30 -6.24
C VAL A 158 -0.24 9.13 -5.70
N SER A 159 -0.87 9.26 -4.53
CA SER A 159 -1.71 8.21 -3.96
C SER A 159 -2.89 7.86 -4.87
N LEU A 160 -3.59 8.88 -5.40
CA LEU A 160 -4.70 8.70 -6.34
C LEU A 160 -4.24 8.01 -7.63
N LYS A 161 -3.10 8.45 -8.19
CA LYS A 161 -2.51 7.85 -9.39
C LYS A 161 -2.09 6.40 -9.15
N LEU A 162 -1.47 6.10 -8.00
CA LEU A 162 -1.10 4.73 -7.63
C LEU A 162 -2.33 3.84 -7.43
N LEU A 163 -3.40 4.36 -6.83
CA LEU A 163 -4.67 3.62 -6.68
C LEU A 163 -5.29 3.30 -8.05
N SER A 164 -5.35 4.29 -8.94
CA SER A 164 -5.84 4.12 -10.32
C SER A 164 -5.03 3.07 -11.08
N MET A 165 -3.70 3.17 -11.10
CA MET A 165 -2.85 2.20 -11.78
C MET A 165 -2.97 0.79 -11.20
N ARG A 166 -3.11 0.66 -9.88
CA ARG A 166 -3.32 -0.64 -9.23
C ARG A 166 -4.65 -1.25 -9.64
N ARG A 167 -5.72 -0.46 -9.71
CA ARG A 167 -7.04 -0.92 -10.15
C ARG A 167 -7.00 -1.46 -11.58
N THR A 168 -6.46 -0.70 -12.53
CA THR A 168 -6.35 -1.12 -13.93
C THR A 168 -5.49 -2.38 -14.09
N ARG A 169 -4.43 -2.55 -13.28
CA ARG A 169 -3.61 -3.77 -13.31
C ARG A 169 -4.37 -5.00 -12.81
N LEU A 170 -5.16 -4.86 -11.75
CA LEU A 170 -5.96 -5.96 -11.22
C LEU A 170 -7.03 -6.37 -12.24
N GLU A 171 -7.71 -5.40 -12.86
CA GLU A 171 -8.72 -5.65 -13.90
C GLU A 171 -8.12 -6.40 -15.11
N ARG A 172 -6.92 -6.02 -15.56
CA ARG A 172 -6.22 -6.74 -16.64
C ARG A 172 -5.85 -8.16 -16.26
N LEU A 173 -5.36 -8.37 -15.04
CA LEU A 173 -4.99 -9.70 -14.56
C LEU A 173 -6.20 -10.62 -14.43
N GLU A 174 -7.31 -10.10 -13.93
CA GLU A 174 -8.60 -10.80 -13.86
C GLU A 174 -9.07 -11.22 -15.27
N GLN A 175 -9.06 -10.29 -16.24
CA GLN A 175 -9.40 -10.58 -17.64
C GLN A 175 -8.52 -11.69 -18.26
N GLN A 176 -7.21 -11.70 -17.96
CA GLN A 176 -6.29 -12.71 -18.46
C GLN A 176 -6.58 -14.11 -17.88
N ILE A 177 -6.94 -14.18 -16.59
CA ILE A 177 -7.30 -15.44 -15.93
C ILE A 177 -8.63 -15.96 -16.48
N SER A 178 -9.65 -15.11 -16.59
CA SER A 178 -10.95 -15.50 -17.15
C SER A 178 -10.85 -15.96 -18.60
N ALA A 179 -10.05 -15.28 -19.43
CA ALA A 179 -9.82 -15.70 -20.81
C ALA A 179 -9.10 -17.06 -20.94
N ARG A 180 -8.29 -17.44 -19.93
CA ARG A 180 -7.65 -18.76 -19.86
C ARG A 180 -8.66 -19.84 -19.48
N GLU A 181 -9.58 -19.53 -18.56
CA GLU A 181 -10.64 -20.43 -18.10
C GLU A 181 -11.73 -20.68 -19.16
N GLU A 182 -11.97 -19.71 -20.06
CA GLU A 182 -12.85 -19.84 -21.23
C GLU A 182 -12.23 -20.62 -22.41
N ARG A 183 -10.92 -20.91 -22.33
CA ARG A 183 -10.19 -21.68 -23.34
C ARG A 183 -9.99 -23.18 -23.03
N PRO A 184 -10.85 -23.92 -22.29
CA PRO A 184 -10.52 -25.26 -21.87
C PRO A 184 -10.83 -26.28 -22.98
N ALA A 185 -9.76 -26.98 -23.39
CA ALA A 185 -9.73 -28.35 -23.91
C ALA A 185 -10.36 -28.69 -25.29
N THR A 186 -10.58 -27.75 -26.20
CA THR A 186 -11.04 -28.08 -27.58
C THR A 186 -9.95 -28.26 -28.63
N GLN A 187 -8.67 -28.30 -28.28
CA GLN A 187 -7.62 -28.67 -29.24
C GLN A 187 -6.75 -29.81 -28.70
N PRO A 188 -7.13 -31.08 -28.98
CA PRO A 188 -6.11 -32.09 -29.25
C PRO A 188 -5.37 -31.64 -30.51
N GLU A 189 -4.12 -31.20 -30.37
CA GLU A 189 -3.19 -31.14 -31.50
C GLU A 189 -3.01 -32.58 -31.99
N GLY A 190 -3.64 -32.87 -33.13
CA GLY A 190 -3.39 -34.08 -33.90
C GLY A 190 -2.12 -33.96 -34.72
#